data_AF-A0A146KCK5-F1
#
_entry.id   AF-A0A146KCK5-F1
#
_cell.length_a   1.000
_cell.length_b   1.000
_cell.length_c   1.000
_cell.angle_alpha   90.00
_cell.angle_beta   90.00
_cell.angle_gamma   90.00
#
_symmetry.space_group_name_H-M   'P 1'
#
loop_
_entity.id
_entity.type
_entity.pdbx_description
1 polymer ?
#
loop_
_entity_poly.entity_id
_entity_poly.type
_entity_poly.pdbx_seq_one_letter_code
_entity_poly.pdbx_strand_id
1 'polypeptide(L)'
;VEHGQIIHNCLVLKTDCCPSIYTSRKNIEFVFAPELKQIHEDRMFCDTDIKNVYMPKLSAISGTYCFDQTKLMKLDFPSLKTIDGRVFGMNNFERVNLPSLLTMTNVNQFFGCSKLKYFEAVNLQLIGSNCFGQCVSLKVVNAPKAQIGSSAFFQCKKLEVLVARDNDFYCNCKVCPKCKRMLEKCFLNGKLFTEMGIHGKIRIKCISIQKEELKKFLEKQQNLVLVGELLKKFAELEKFVLKFCQVDVYE
;
A
#
# COMPACT_ATOMS: atom_id res chain seq x y z
N VAL A 1 -22.23 -8.49 -20.34
CA VAL A 1 -22.89 -7.91 -19.15
C VAL A 1 -21.79 -7.40 -18.23
N GLU A 2 -21.82 -6.11 -17.89
CA GLU A 2 -20.85 -5.51 -16.97
C GLU A 2 -21.15 -5.97 -15.53
N HIS A 3 -20.14 -6.50 -14.83
CA HIS A 3 -20.31 -7.03 -13.47
C HIS A 3 -20.20 -5.92 -12.44
N GLY A 4 -21.30 -5.28 -12.07
CA GLY A 4 -21.30 -4.29 -11.01
C GLY A 4 -22.18 -3.10 -11.32
N GLN A 5 -22.49 -2.32 -10.29
CA GLN A 5 -23.32 -1.13 -10.43
C GLN A 5 -22.54 0.09 -9.94
N ILE A 6 -22.59 1.17 -10.70
CA ILE A 6 -22.02 2.45 -10.28
C ILE A 6 -23.16 3.30 -9.71
N ILE A 7 -23.07 3.66 -8.43
CA ILE A 7 -24.05 4.50 -7.72
C ILE A 7 -23.27 5.67 -7.12
N HIS A 8 -23.57 6.91 -7.51
CA HIS A 8 -22.88 8.11 -6.98
C HIS A 8 -21.35 7.98 -6.97
N ASN A 9 -20.75 7.58 -8.09
CA ASN A 9 -19.30 7.33 -8.27
C ASN A 9 -18.70 6.18 -7.43
N CYS A 10 -19.53 5.38 -6.76
CA CYS A 10 -19.16 4.15 -6.08
C CYS A 10 -19.47 2.94 -6.97
N LEU A 11 -18.43 2.20 -7.37
CA LEU A 11 -18.61 0.90 -8.00
C LEU A 11 -18.87 -0.17 -6.94
N VAL A 12 -20.00 -0.85 -7.05
CA VAL A 12 -20.44 -1.92 -6.15
C VAL A 12 -20.26 -3.27 -6.84
N LEU A 13 -19.36 -4.09 -6.30
CA LEU A 13 -19.11 -5.48 -6.71
C LEU A 13 -19.53 -6.42 -5.58
N LYS A 14 -20.54 -7.27 -5.81
CA LYS A 14 -21.09 -8.18 -4.78
C LYS A 14 -20.61 -9.63 -4.92
N THR A 15 -19.88 -9.93 -5.98
CA THR A 15 -19.38 -11.27 -6.30
C THR A 15 -17.95 -11.46 -5.82
N ASP A 16 -17.53 -12.72 -5.67
CA ASP A 16 -16.17 -13.06 -5.22
C ASP A 16 -15.13 -13.07 -6.34
N CYS A 17 -15.58 -13.01 -7.60
CA CYS A 17 -14.79 -12.76 -8.80
C CYS A 17 -15.45 -11.65 -9.65
N CYS A 18 -14.65 -10.92 -10.44
CA CYS A 18 -15.17 -9.90 -11.35
C CYS A 18 -14.32 -9.83 -12.64
N PRO A 19 -14.81 -10.36 -13.77
CA PRO A 19 -14.09 -10.33 -15.03
C PRO A 19 -14.20 -8.99 -15.77
N SER A 20 -14.90 -8.00 -15.19
CA SER A 20 -15.17 -6.72 -15.87
C SER A 20 -14.01 -5.75 -15.70
N ILE A 21 -13.65 -5.08 -16.80
CA ILE A 21 -12.56 -4.11 -16.86
C ILE A 21 -13.14 -2.68 -16.86
N TYR A 22 -12.63 -1.84 -15.96
CA TYR A 22 -13.04 -0.46 -15.70
C TYR A 22 -11.96 0.55 -16.09
N THR A 23 -11.00 0.16 -16.93
CA THR A 23 -9.90 1.02 -17.41
C THR A 23 -10.42 2.39 -17.86
N SER A 24 -9.71 3.45 -17.46
CA SER A 24 -9.98 4.84 -17.85
C SER A 24 -11.35 5.40 -17.43
N ARG A 25 -12.12 4.69 -16.61
CA ARG A 25 -13.39 5.22 -16.07
C ARG A 25 -13.14 6.25 -14.98
N LYS A 26 -13.29 7.52 -15.36
CA LYS A 26 -13.07 8.68 -14.48
C LYS A 26 -14.25 9.00 -13.55
N ASN A 27 -15.39 8.34 -13.73
CA ASN A 27 -16.58 8.50 -12.89
C ASN A 27 -16.62 7.55 -11.69
N ILE A 28 -15.53 6.83 -11.41
CA ILE A 28 -15.44 5.92 -10.26
C ILE A 28 -14.39 6.45 -9.29
N GLU A 29 -14.83 6.85 -8.10
CA GLU A 29 -13.94 7.35 -7.05
C GLU A 29 -13.80 6.36 -5.87
N PHE A 30 -14.79 5.48 -5.70
CA PHE A 30 -14.82 4.47 -4.64
C PHE A 30 -15.14 3.10 -5.22
N VAL A 31 -14.52 2.04 -4.70
CA VAL A 31 -14.91 0.65 -4.99
C VAL A 31 -15.30 -0.06 -3.72
N PHE A 32 -16.54 -0.55 -3.68
CA PHE A 32 -17.07 -1.43 -2.65
C PHE A 32 -17.08 -2.87 -3.18
N ALA A 33 -16.16 -3.71 -2.73
CA ALA A 33 -16.07 -5.11 -3.13
C ALA A 33 -15.81 -6.04 -1.92
N PRO A 34 -16.80 -6.20 -1.02
CA PRO A 34 -16.63 -6.95 0.23
C PRO A 34 -16.30 -8.43 0.03
N GLU A 35 -16.83 -9.03 -1.04
CA GLU A 35 -16.71 -10.46 -1.32
C GLU A 35 -15.57 -10.81 -2.27
N LEU A 36 -15.00 -9.82 -2.98
CA LEU A 36 -13.98 -10.04 -3.99
C LEU A 36 -12.72 -10.66 -3.38
N LYS A 37 -12.37 -11.87 -3.84
CA LYS A 37 -11.25 -12.65 -3.28
C LYS A 37 -9.96 -12.48 -4.05
N GLN A 38 -10.05 -12.35 -5.37
CA GLN A 38 -8.91 -12.30 -6.28
C GLN A 38 -9.20 -11.38 -7.46
N ILE A 39 -8.16 -10.78 -8.03
CA ILE A 39 -8.23 -10.04 -9.29
C ILE A 39 -7.19 -10.62 -10.24
N HIS A 40 -7.64 -11.11 -11.39
CA HIS A 40 -6.78 -11.70 -12.42
C HIS A 40 -6.66 -10.81 -13.66
N GLU A 41 -7.60 -9.90 -13.82
CA GLU A 41 -7.79 -9.09 -15.00
C GLU A 41 -6.75 -7.99 -15.07
N ASP A 42 -5.93 -8.04 -16.12
CA ASP A 42 -5.00 -6.98 -16.44
C ASP A 42 -5.76 -5.65 -16.61
N ARG A 43 -5.19 -4.59 -16.05
CA ARG A 43 -5.67 -3.21 -16.17
C ARG A 43 -7.09 -2.98 -15.63
N MET A 44 -7.65 -3.87 -14.79
CA MET A 44 -9.03 -3.80 -14.28
C MET A 44 -9.44 -2.39 -13.84
N PHE A 45 -8.60 -1.67 -13.09
CA PHE A 45 -8.85 -0.30 -12.63
C PHE A 45 -7.78 0.70 -13.12
N CYS A 46 -7.02 0.34 -14.15
CA CYS A 46 -5.94 1.18 -14.69
C CYS A 46 -6.47 2.56 -15.11
N ASP A 47 -5.72 3.62 -14.82
CA ASP A 47 -6.04 4.99 -15.23
C ASP A 47 -7.45 5.45 -14.77
N THR A 48 -7.87 5.08 -13.56
CA THR A 48 -9.15 5.52 -12.99
C THR A 48 -8.99 6.65 -11.97
N ASP A 49 -10.12 7.26 -11.57
CA ASP A 49 -10.15 8.28 -10.52
C ASP A 49 -10.38 7.70 -9.11
N ILE A 50 -10.18 6.38 -8.95
CA ILE A 50 -10.39 5.68 -7.69
C ILE A 50 -9.43 6.22 -6.63
N LYS A 51 -10.01 6.73 -5.53
CA LYS A 51 -9.29 7.27 -4.36
C LYS A 51 -9.28 6.29 -3.20
N ASN A 52 -10.32 5.48 -3.07
CA ASN A 52 -10.58 4.60 -1.95
C ASN A 52 -11.19 3.27 -2.39
N VAL A 53 -10.86 2.20 -1.68
CA VAL A 53 -11.33 0.84 -1.94
C VAL A 53 -11.69 0.16 -0.63
N TYR A 54 -12.72 -0.68 -0.66
CA TYR A 54 -13.09 -1.59 0.42
C TYR A 54 -13.12 -3.01 -0.12
N MET A 55 -12.03 -3.76 0.12
CA MET A 55 -11.86 -5.14 -0.37
C MET A 55 -11.23 -6.03 0.73
N PRO A 56 -11.93 -6.25 1.86
CA PRO A 56 -11.37 -6.92 3.03
C PRO A 56 -10.96 -8.37 2.79
N LYS A 57 -11.62 -9.06 1.84
CA LYS A 57 -11.36 -10.47 1.49
C LYS A 57 -10.37 -10.65 0.33
N LEU A 58 -9.89 -9.56 -0.27
CA LEU A 58 -8.95 -9.62 -1.38
C LEU A 58 -7.63 -10.22 -0.89
N SER A 59 -7.29 -11.37 -1.46
CA SER A 59 -6.16 -12.20 -1.03
C SER A 59 -5.03 -12.27 -2.05
N ALA A 60 -5.33 -12.06 -3.33
CA ALA A 60 -4.37 -12.10 -4.42
C ALA A 60 -4.73 -11.10 -5.53
N ILE A 61 -3.73 -10.43 -6.08
CA ILE A 61 -3.86 -9.66 -7.33
C ILE A 61 -2.80 -10.18 -8.30
N SER A 62 -3.24 -10.83 -9.38
CA SER A 62 -2.36 -11.28 -10.46
C SER A 62 -2.49 -10.47 -11.75
N GLY A 63 -3.53 -9.64 -11.87
CA GLY A 63 -3.70 -8.74 -13.01
C GLY A 63 -2.63 -7.64 -13.03
N THR A 64 -1.86 -7.56 -14.11
CA THR A 64 -0.85 -6.53 -14.33
C THR A 64 -1.52 -5.18 -14.55
N TYR A 65 -0.96 -4.11 -13.97
CA TYR A 65 -1.51 -2.74 -14.04
C TYR A 65 -2.91 -2.59 -13.44
N CYS A 66 -3.37 -3.54 -12.63
CA CYS A 66 -4.72 -3.57 -12.09
C CYS A 66 -5.12 -2.25 -11.41
N PHE A 67 -4.26 -1.66 -10.58
CA PHE A 67 -4.47 -0.34 -9.95
C PHE A 67 -3.37 0.66 -10.36
N ASP A 68 -2.82 0.56 -11.57
CA ASP A 68 -1.80 1.51 -12.05
C ASP A 68 -2.44 2.84 -12.44
N GLN A 69 -1.77 3.95 -12.12
CA GLN A 69 -2.23 5.30 -12.44
C GLN A 69 -3.64 5.61 -11.92
N THR A 70 -3.99 5.08 -10.75
CA THR A 70 -5.19 5.51 -10.03
C THR A 70 -4.88 6.68 -9.10
N LYS A 71 -5.90 7.18 -8.40
CA LYS A 71 -5.74 8.26 -7.42
C LYS A 71 -5.67 7.74 -5.99
N LEU A 72 -5.39 6.45 -5.80
CA LEU A 72 -5.37 5.80 -4.49
C LEU A 72 -4.40 6.51 -3.53
N MET A 73 -4.89 6.79 -2.33
CA MET A 73 -4.13 7.46 -1.25
C MET A 73 -3.83 6.54 -0.07
N LYS A 74 -4.65 5.49 0.12
CA LYS A 74 -4.51 4.48 1.17
C LYS A 74 -4.78 3.10 0.56
N LEU A 75 -4.06 2.09 1.03
CA LEU A 75 -4.42 0.69 0.84
C LEU A 75 -4.97 0.13 2.16
N ASP A 76 -6.09 -0.56 2.08
CA ASP A 76 -6.71 -1.27 3.19
C ASP A 76 -7.09 -2.68 2.72
N PHE A 77 -6.06 -3.52 2.58
CA PHE A 77 -6.18 -4.90 2.13
C PHE A 77 -5.64 -5.85 3.22
N PRO A 78 -6.38 -6.05 4.32
CA PRO A 78 -5.88 -6.79 5.48
C PRO A 78 -5.56 -8.26 5.16
N SER A 79 -6.20 -8.82 4.13
CA SER A 79 -6.04 -10.23 3.72
C SER A 79 -5.11 -10.43 2.53
N LEU A 80 -4.53 -9.38 1.95
CA LEU A 80 -3.75 -9.48 0.72
C LEU A 80 -2.42 -10.17 0.99
N LYS A 81 -2.21 -11.32 0.34
CA LYS A 81 -1.03 -12.20 0.50
C LYS A 81 -0.08 -12.12 -0.67
N THR A 82 -0.60 -11.95 -1.89
CA THR A 82 0.20 -12.01 -3.12
C THR A 82 -0.14 -10.86 -4.07
N ILE A 83 0.91 -10.25 -4.61
CA ILE A 83 0.83 -9.24 -5.67
C ILE A 83 1.75 -9.72 -6.79
N ASP A 84 1.22 -9.84 -8.00
CA ASP A 84 2.00 -10.15 -9.20
C ASP A 84 1.92 -9.01 -10.21
N GLY A 85 3.08 -8.66 -10.77
CA GLY A 85 3.21 -7.58 -11.75
C GLY A 85 3.12 -6.16 -11.16
N ARG A 86 3.09 -5.17 -12.05
CA ARG A 86 2.99 -3.75 -11.68
C ARG A 86 1.55 -3.43 -11.27
N VAL A 87 1.18 -3.65 -10.02
CA VAL A 87 -0.22 -3.46 -9.58
C VAL A 87 -0.52 -2.04 -9.14
N PHE A 88 0.33 -1.42 -8.32
CA PHE A 88 0.06 -0.17 -7.63
C PHE A 88 0.91 1.01 -8.12
N GLY A 89 1.40 0.97 -9.36
CA GLY A 89 2.27 2.02 -9.87
C GLY A 89 1.59 3.38 -10.04
N MET A 90 2.37 4.45 -9.95
CA MET A 90 1.97 5.85 -10.20
C MET A 90 0.78 6.35 -9.35
N ASN A 91 0.65 5.85 -8.12
CA ASN A 91 -0.39 6.25 -7.17
C ASN A 91 0.07 7.33 -6.18
N ASN A 92 -0.87 7.82 -5.38
CA ASN A 92 -0.70 8.96 -4.47
C ASN A 92 -0.52 8.57 -3.00
N PHE A 93 -0.13 7.32 -2.70
CA PHE A 93 0.08 6.87 -1.33
C PHE A 93 1.07 7.76 -0.58
N GLU A 94 0.75 8.13 0.65
CA GLU A 94 1.79 8.59 1.59
C GLU A 94 2.36 7.43 2.41
N ARG A 95 1.52 6.43 2.67
CA ARG A 95 1.79 5.28 3.53
C ARG A 95 1.12 4.04 2.98
N VAL A 96 1.83 2.92 3.04
CA VAL A 96 1.31 1.59 2.72
C VAL A 96 1.64 0.65 3.87
N ASN A 97 0.63 -0.04 4.38
CA ASN A 97 0.78 -1.12 5.35
C ASN A 97 0.04 -2.35 4.82
N LEU A 98 0.76 -3.45 4.62
CA LEU A 98 0.23 -4.72 4.12
C LEU A 98 0.72 -5.86 5.03
N PRO A 99 0.07 -6.07 6.19
CA PRO A 99 0.59 -6.95 7.25
C PRO A 99 0.57 -8.44 6.85
N SER A 100 -0.33 -8.83 5.96
CA SER A 100 -0.49 -10.21 5.48
C SER A 100 0.26 -10.50 4.18
N LEU A 101 0.92 -9.50 3.59
CA LEU A 101 1.61 -9.65 2.31
C LEU A 101 2.84 -10.55 2.48
N LEU A 102 2.87 -11.64 1.71
CA LEU A 102 3.92 -12.65 1.74
C LEU A 102 4.87 -12.48 0.56
N THR A 103 4.31 -12.24 -0.65
CA THR A 103 5.10 -12.19 -1.87
C THR A 103 4.67 -11.05 -2.79
N MET A 104 5.66 -10.37 -3.34
CA MET A 104 5.54 -9.50 -4.50
C MET A 104 6.37 -10.11 -5.61
N THR A 105 5.73 -10.87 -6.47
CA THR A 105 6.39 -11.50 -7.62
C THR A 105 6.43 -10.50 -8.76
N ASN A 106 7.45 -10.61 -9.63
CA ASN A 106 7.65 -9.76 -10.80
C ASN A 106 8.18 -8.34 -10.50
N VAL A 107 7.96 -7.37 -11.39
CA VAL A 107 8.62 -6.05 -11.38
C VAL A 107 7.67 -4.89 -11.11
N ASN A 108 8.20 -3.79 -10.57
CA ASN A 108 7.57 -2.46 -10.54
C ASN A 108 6.24 -2.33 -9.73
N GLN A 109 6.00 -3.12 -8.68
CA GLN A 109 4.72 -3.16 -7.95
C GLN A 109 4.24 -1.79 -7.45
N PHE A 110 5.15 -0.94 -6.94
CA PHE A 110 4.87 0.42 -6.45
C PHE A 110 5.61 1.49 -7.27
N PHE A 111 6.01 1.18 -8.50
CA PHE A 111 6.83 2.08 -9.32
C PHE A 111 6.16 3.45 -9.50
N GLY A 112 6.90 4.53 -9.26
CA GLY A 112 6.43 5.89 -9.48
C GLY A 112 5.44 6.40 -8.44
N CYS A 113 5.24 5.71 -7.31
CA CYS A 113 4.50 6.24 -6.16
C CYS A 113 5.28 7.40 -5.49
N SER A 114 5.34 8.55 -6.16
CA SER A 114 6.24 9.66 -5.82
C SER A 114 5.97 10.30 -4.45
N LYS A 115 4.76 10.13 -3.92
CA LYS A 115 4.34 10.59 -2.59
C LYS A 115 4.59 9.58 -1.47
N LEU A 116 4.91 8.32 -1.80
CA LEU A 116 5.08 7.25 -0.82
C LEU A 116 6.28 7.58 0.07
N LYS A 117 6.05 7.69 1.37
CA LYS A 117 7.07 7.98 2.39
C LYS A 117 7.38 6.77 3.25
N TYR A 118 6.38 5.94 3.54
CA TYR A 118 6.49 4.83 4.48
C TYR A 118 5.85 3.57 3.89
N PHE A 119 6.61 2.47 3.88
CA PHE A 119 6.12 1.16 3.49
C PHE A 119 6.36 0.14 4.60
N GLU A 120 5.34 -0.62 4.95
CA GLU A 120 5.42 -1.71 5.92
C GLU A 120 4.75 -2.98 5.40
N ALA A 121 5.51 -4.08 5.41
CA ALA A 121 5.01 -5.43 5.12
C ALA A 121 5.87 -6.45 5.88
N VAL A 122 5.55 -6.68 7.16
CA VAL A 122 6.40 -7.41 8.10
C VAL A 122 6.63 -8.89 7.74
N ASN A 123 5.74 -9.46 6.94
CA ASN A 123 5.79 -10.85 6.50
C ASN A 123 6.33 -11.04 5.07
N LEU A 124 6.65 -9.95 4.38
CA LEU A 124 7.09 -9.98 2.99
C LEU A 124 8.43 -10.70 2.85
N GLN A 125 8.53 -11.64 1.91
CA GLN A 125 9.72 -12.46 1.67
C GLN A 125 10.65 -11.89 0.59
N LEU A 126 10.13 -11.09 -0.33
CA LEU A 126 10.86 -10.51 -1.45
C LEU A 126 10.31 -9.12 -1.82
N ILE A 127 11.19 -8.13 -1.86
CA ILE A 127 10.97 -6.86 -2.56
C ILE A 127 11.43 -7.07 -4.02
N GLY A 128 10.48 -7.11 -4.95
CA GLY A 128 10.74 -7.37 -6.37
C GLY A 128 11.64 -6.32 -7.05
N SER A 129 12.09 -6.64 -8.26
CA SER A 129 12.94 -5.74 -9.05
C SER A 129 12.21 -4.43 -9.37
N ASN A 130 12.90 -3.30 -9.18
CA ASN A 130 12.35 -1.95 -9.34
C ASN A 130 11.04 -1.70 -8.55
N CYS A 131 10.72 -2.48 -7.52
CA CYS A 131 9.45 -2.40 -6.79
C CYS A 131 9.10 -0.96 -6.35
N PHE A 132 10.07 -0.24 -5.81
CA PHE A 132 9.94 1.17 -5.39
C PHE A 132 10.64 2.14 -6.35
N GLY A 133 10.91 1.73 -7.60
CA GLY A 133 11.51 2.61 -8.59
C GLY A 133 10.75 3.94 -8.70
N GLN A 134 11.46 5.06 -8.70
CA GLN A 134 10.89 6.42 -8.73
C GLN A 134 9.98 6.80 -7.54
N CYS A 135 10.00 6.06 -6.44
CA CYS A 135 9.40 6.51 -5.16
C CYS A 135 10.31 7.58 -4.50
N VAL A 136 10.36 8.77 -5.09
CA VAL A 136 11.32 9.83 -4.72
C VAL A 136 11.15 10.38 -3.29
N SER A 137 10.00 10.15 -2.66
CA SER A 137 9.72 10.55 -1.28
C SER A 137 9.92 9.43 -0.25
N LEU A 138 10.27 8.21 -0.69
CA LEU A 138 10.34 7.04 0.19
C LEU A 138 11.46 7.22 1.20
N LYS A 139 11.10 7.18 2.49
CA LYS A 139 12.02 7.37 3.63
C LYS A 139 12.24 6.08 4.41
N VAL A 140 11.18 5.30 4.61
CA VAL A 140 11.21 4.12 5.48
C VAL A 140 10.61 2.93 4.76
N VAL A 141 11.33 1.82 4.79
CA VAL A 141 10.86 0.51 4.35
C VAL A 141 11.07 -0.49 5.49
N ASN A 142 9.97 -1.04 5.99
CA ASN A 142 9.95 -2.05 7.05
C ASN A 142 9.44 -3.39 6.50
N ALA A 143 10.36 -4.28 6.13
CA ALA A 143 10.08 -5.61 5.60
C ALA A 143 11.18 -6.60 6.05
N PRO A 144 11.31 -6.90 7.35
CA PRO A 144 12.47 -7.58 7.95
C PRO A 144 12.79 -8.95 7.34
N LYS A 145 11.80 -9.65 6.78
CA LYS A 145 11.99 -10.96 6.14
C LYS A 145 12.33 -10.86 4.65
N ALA A 146 12.30 -9.68 4.06
CA ALA A 146 12.38 -9.53 2.61
C ALA A 146 13.83 -9.55 2.11
N GLN A 147 14.10 -10.38 1.10
CA GLN A 147 15.24 -10.16 0.19
C GLN A 147 14.96 -8.97 -0.73
N ILE A 148 16.01 -8.33 -1.23
CA ILE A 148 15.94 -7.17 -2.10
C ILE A 148 16.31 -7.59 -3.53
N GLY A 149 15.42 -7.30 -4.48
CA GLY A 149 15.62 -7.52 -5.91
C GLY A 149 16.40 -6.40 -6.61
N SER A 150 16.76 -6.64 -7.87
CA SER A 150 17.57 -5.72 -8.67
C SER A 150 16.91 -4.35 -8.81
N SER A 151 17.70 -3.29 -8.58
CA SER A 151 17.25 -1.89 -8.69
C SER A 151 15.97 -1.56 -7.89
N ALA A 152 15.62 -2.32 -6.85
CA ALA A 152 14.39 -2.14 -6.06
C ALA A 152 14.14 -0.68 -5.60
N PHE A 153 15.22 0.06 -5.33
CA PHE A 153 15.22 1.44 -4.85
C PHE A 153 15.69 2.46 -5.90
N PHE A 154 15.52 2.17 -7.20
CA PHE A 154 15.85 3.12 -8.27
C PHE A 154 15.23 4.50 -7.99
N GLN A 155 16.05 5.56 -8.02
CA GLN A 155 15.64 6.95 -7.70
C GLN A 155 15.00 7.19 -6.30
N CYS A 156 15.08 6.25 -5.35
CA CYS A 156 14.68 6.47 -3.95
C CYS A 156 15.72 7.30 -3.19
N LYS A 157 15.89 8.57 -3.57
CA LYS A 157 16.97 9.45 -3.07
C LYS A 157 16.83 9.84 -1.60
N LYS A 158 15.64 9.67 -1.01
CA LYS A 158 15.30 10.05 0.38
C LYS A 158 15.22 8.85 1.32
N LEU A 159 15.60 7.65 0.89
CA LEU A 159 15.55 6.46 1.75
C LEU A 159 16.55 6.63 2.90
N GLU A 160 16.05 6.56 4.12
CA GLU A 160 16.79 6.81 5.36
C GLU A 160 16.83 5.55 6.24
N VAL A 161 15.76 4.76 6.26
CA VAL A 161 15.60 3.58 7.12
C VAL A 161 15.19 2.39 6.27
N LEU A 162 15.98 1.31 6.32
CA LEU A 162 15.68 0.06 5.65
C LEU A 162 15.82 -1.10 6.63
N VAL A 163 14.71 -1.80 6.88
CA VAL A 163 14.68 -3.05 7.63
C VAL A 163 14.31 -4.15 6.65
N ALA A 164 15.29 -4.94 6.23
CA ALA A 164 15.16 -6.05 5.28
C ALA A 164 16.32 -7.04 5.51
N ARG A 165 16.28 -8.20 4.85
CA ARG A 165 17.44 -9.10 4.81
C ARG A 165 18.54 -8.43 4.00
N ASP A 166 19.74 -8.41 4.56
CA ASP A 166 20.92 -7.97 3.82
C ASP A 166 21.31 -9.08 2.83
N ASN A 167 21.26 -8.76 1.54
CA ASN A 167 21.67 -9.64 0.46
C ASN A 167 22.33 -8.80 -0.62
N ASP A 168 23.24 -9.39 -1.38
CA ASP A 168 23.72 -8.73 -2.59
C ASP A 168 22.61 -8.72 -3.64
N PHE A 169 22.49 -7.59 -4.32
CA PHE A 169 21.52 -7.36 -5.39
C PHE A 169 22.09 -6.37 -6.39
N TYR A 170 21.79 -6.58 -7.66
CA TYR A 170 22.37 -5.77 -8.73
C TYR A 170 21.69 -4.40 -8.84
N CYS A 171 22.49 -3.34 -9.00
CA CYS A 171 22.00 -2.03 -9.43
C CYS A 171 23.15 -1.18 -10.01
N ASN A 172 22.93 -0.57 -11.17
CA ASN A 172 23.88 0.32 -11.85
C ASN A 172 23.34 1.73 -12.11
N CYS A 173 22.24 2.12 -11.46
CA CYS A 173 21.50 3.34 -11.79
C CYS A 173 22.18 4.65 -11.39
N LYS A 174 23.29 4.60 -10.65
CA LYS A 174 24.08 5.75 -10.14
C LYS A 174 23.35 6.70 -9.18
N VAL A 175 22.05 6.53 -8.95
CA VAL A 175 21.21 7.49 -8.20
C VAL A 175 20.53 6.93 -6.94
N CYS A 176 20.45 5.62 -6.79
CA CYS A 176 19.84 4.98 -5.62
C CYS A 176 20.82 4.93 -4.41
N PRO A 177 20.32 4.65 -3.19
CA PRO A 177 21.17 4.52 -2.01
C PRO A 177 22.29 3.48 -2.18
N LYS A 178 22.06 2.36 -2.88
CA LYS A 178 23.12 1.37 -3.17
C LYS A 178 24.23 1.98 -4.03
N CYS A 179 23.89 2.52 -5.20
CA CYS A 179 24.88 3.08 -6.13
C CYS A 179 25.56 4.34 -5.60
N LYS A 180 24.94 5.05 -4.65
CA LYS A 180 25.52 6.18 -3.92
C LYS A 180 26.29 5.78 -2.65
N ARG A 181 26.44 4.49 -2.37
CA ARG A 181 27.11 3.96 -1.16
C ARG A 181 26.47 4.45 0.17
N MET A 182 25.17 4.70 0.15
CA MET A 182 24.37 5.10 1.31
C MET A 182 23.51 3.96 1.88
N LEU A 183 23.45 2.80 1.21
CA LEU A 183 22.58 1.69 1.61
C LEU A 183 22.95 1.11 2.99
N GLU A 184 24.25 0.96 3.27
CA GLU A 184 24.73 0.48 4.58
C GLU A 184 24.23 1.36 5.73
N LYS A 185 24.26 2.69 5.54
CA LYS A 185 23.69 3.64 6.49
C LYS A 185 22.17 3.45 6.68
N CYS A 186 21.45 3.12 5.62
CA CYS A 186 20.01 2.84 5.70
C CYS A 186 19.72 1.59 6.55
N PHE A 187 20.53 0.54 6.40
CA PHE A 187 20.44 -0.67 7.22
C PHE A 187 20.82 -0.41 8.68
N LEU A 188 21.89 0.37 8.93
CA LEU A 188 22.27 0.76 10.30
C LEU A 188 21.14 1.52 10.99
N ASN A 189 20.53 2.49 10.30
CA ASN A 189 19.36 3.21 10.79
C ASN A 189 18.16 2.26 11.02
N GLY A 190 17.98 1.25 10.16
CA GLY A 190 16.98 0.19 10.32
C GLY A 190 17.20 -0.63 11.59
N LYS A 191 18.43 -1.02 11.88
CA LYS A 191 18.79 -1.78 13.09
C LYS A 191 18.54 -0.96 14.36
N LEU A 192 18.95 0.31 14.37
CA LEU A 192 18.65 1.24 15.46
C LEU A 192 17.13 1.40 15.65
N PHE A 193 16.39 1.55 14.54
CA PHE A 193 14.93 1.65 14.57
C PHE A 193 14.27 0.42 15.20
N THR A 194 14.74 -0.80 14.93
CA THR A 194 14.20 -2.02 15.55
C THR A 194 14.60 -2.17 17.02
N GLU A 195 15.85 -1.85 17.37
CA GLU A 195 16.35 -1.91 18.75
C GLU A 195 15.63 -0.91 19.67
N MET A 196 15.28 0.27 19.14
CA MET A 196 14.48 1.28 19.83
C MET A 196 13.03 0.83 20.10
N GLY A 197 12.51 -0.14 19.34
CA GLY A 197 11.22 -0.77 19.58
C GLY A 197 11.24 -1.85 20.68
N ILE A 198 12.40 -2.43 20.99
CA ILE A 198 12.59 -3.46 22.02
C ILE A 198 12.78 -2.82 23.41
N HIS A 199 13.48 -1.68 23.49
CA HIS A 199 13.66 -0.91 24.73
C HIS A 199 12.58 0.17 24.91
N GLY A 200 11.34 -0.25 25.07
CA GLY A 200 10.25 0.63 25.47
C GLY A 200 10.62 1.44 26.73
N LYS A 201 10.81 2.76 26.54
CA LYS A 201 11.15 3.82 27.52
C LYS A 201 12.66 4.14 27.69
N ILE A 202 13.10 5.21 27.01
CA ILE A 202 13.94 6.36 27.50
C ILE A 202 15.14 6.76 26.60
N ARG A 203 15.15 8.08 26.27
CA ARG A 203 16.22 9.02 25.84
C ARG A 203 16.92 8.83 24.47
N ILE A 204 16.38 9.54 23.48
CA ILE A 204 17.17 10.04 22.34
C ILE A 204 17.71 11.44 22.69
N LYS A 205 19.00 11.53 22.99
CA LYS A 205 19.84 12.73 22.80
C LYS A 205 20.74 12.42 21.59
N CYS A 206 20.21 12.59 20.39
CA CYS A 206 20.94 12.81 19.13
C CYS A 206 19.92 12.72 17.99
N ILE A 207 19.98 13.67 17.06
CA ILE A 207 18.98 13.99 16.01
C ILE A 207 17.93 14.99 16.53
N SER A 208 18.26 16.26 16.32
CA SER A 208 17.46 17.46 16.56
C SER A 208 16.27 17.60 15.58
N ILE A 209 15.44 16.56 15.47
CA ILE A 209 14.15 16.64 14.77
C ILE A 209 13.05 16.30 15.79
N GLN A 210 12.54 17.38 16.40
CA GLN A 210 11.20 17.55 16.97
C GLN A 210 10.60 16.35 17.71
N LYS A 211 11.10 16.15 18.93
CA LYS A 211 10.58 15.27 19.99
C LYS A 211 9.06 15.46 20.23
N GLU A 212 8.54 16.68 20.13
CA GLU A 212 7.09 16.96 20.23
C GLU A 212 6.29 16.43 19.04
N GLU A 213 6.81 16.50 17.81
CA GLU A 213 6.08 16.07 16.62
C GLU A 213 6.01 14.54 16.52
N LEU A 214 7.10 13.84 16.88
CA LEU A 214 7.12 12.37 16.91
C LEU A 214 6.27 11.81 18.07
N LYS A 215 6.23 12.50 19.22
CA LYS A 215 5.35 12.12 20.34
C LYS A 215 3.88 12.33 19.99
N LYS A 216 3.52 13.50 19.43
CA LYS A 216 2.18 13.75 18.89
C LYS A 216 1.82 12.76 17.79
N PHE A 217 2.79 12.36 16.97
CA PHE A 217 2.62 11.37 15.91
C PHE A 217 2.29 9.96 16.46
N LEU A 218 3.02 9.49 17.48
CA LEU A 218 2.81 8.20 18.14
C LEU A 218 1.49 8.17 18.95
N GLU A 219 1.16 9.27 19.63
CA GLU A 219 -0.14 9.46 20.31
C GLU A 219 -1.29 9.44 19.28
N LYS A 220 -1.08 10.00 18.07
CA LYS A 220 -2.05 9.89 16.95
C LYS A 220 -2.16 8.48 16.38
N GLN A 221 -1.09 7.66 16.41
CA GLN A 221 -1.12 6.25 15.99
C GLN A 221 -1.90 5.37 16.98
N GLN A 222 -1.80 5.63 18.29
CA GLN A 222 -2.62 4.93 19.30
C GLN A 222 -4.10 5.28 19.16
N ASN A 223 -4.44 6.52 18.78
CA ASN A 223 -5.81 6.88 18.41
C ASN A 223 -6.25 6.34 17.05
N LEU A 224 -5.35 5.94 16.14
CA LEU A 224 -5.71 5.24 14.89
C LEU A 224 -6.05 3.75 15.11
N VAL A 225 -5.85 3.22 16.32
CA VAL A 225 -6.47 1.96 16.79
C VAL A 225 -7.99 2.12 16.99
N LEU A 226 -8.55 3.29 16.66
CA LEU A 226 -9.93 3.50 16.26
C LEU A 226 -10.33 2.74 14.96
N VAL A 227 -9.90 1.48 14.84
CA VAL A 227 -10.69 0.42 14.20
C VAL A 227 -12.15 0.50 14.71
N GLY A 228 -12.37 0.97 15.94
CA GLY A 228 -13.70 1.30 16.46
C GLY A 228 -14.46 2.45 15.76
N GLU A 229 -13.81 3.52 15.29
CA GLU A 229 -14.50 4.60 14.53
C GLU A 229 -14.60 4.31 13.04
N LEU A 230 -13.68 3.54 12.47
CA LEU A 230 -13.83 3.00 11.11
C LEU A 230 -14.94 1.95 11.05
N LEU A 231 -15.05 1.05 12.02
CA LEU A 231 -16.21 0.14 12.15
C LEU A 231 -17.51 0.91 12.40
N LYS A 232 -17.49 2.01 13.16
CA LYS A 232 -18.68 2.89 13.30
C LYS A 232 -19.02 3.62 12.01
N LYS A 233 -18.04 4.15 11.27
CA LYS A 233 -18.26 4.77 9.94
C LYS A 233 -18.67 3.76 8.88
N PHE A 234 -18.18 2.52 8.94
CA PHE A 234 -18.62 1.43 8.07
C PHE A 234 -19.99 0.88 8.47
N ALA A 235 -20.35 0.84 9.76
CA ALA A 235 -21.71 0.57 10.22
C ALA A 235 -22.68 1.70 9.88
N GLU A 236 -22.21 2.96 9.84
CA GLU A 236 -22.98 4.09 9.32
C GLU A 236 -23.09 4.07 7.80
N LEU A 237 -22.05 3.63 7.07
CA LEU A 237 -22.10 3.38 5.62
C LEU A 237 -23.01 2.18 5.29
N GLU A 238 -23.01 1.10 6.07
CA GLU A 238 -23.97 0.00 5.96
C GLU A 238 -25.38 0.50 6.23
N LYS A 239 -25.60 1.29 7.29
CA LYS A 239 -26.91 1.91 7.55
C LYS A 239 -27.32 2.90 6.45
N PHE A 240 -26.39 3.65 5.88
CA PHE A 240 -26.63 4.58 4.79
C PHE A 240 -26.98 3.84 3.50
N VAL A 241 -26.23 2.79 3.15
CA VAL A 241 -26.47 1.93 1.98
C VAL A 241 -27.78 1.14 2.15
N LEU A 242 -28.08 0.60 3.34
CA LEU A 242 -29.35 -0.09 3.63
C LEU A 242 -30.56 0.86 3.60
N LYS A 243 -30.38 2.13 3.98
CA LYS A 243 -31.43 3.15 3.95
C LYS A 243 -31.69 3.72 2.55
N PHE A 244 -30.72 3.62 1.63
CA PHE A 244 -30.89 3.96 0.20
C PHE A 244 -31.26 2.75 -0.67
N CYS A 245 -31.06 1.52 -0.19
CA CYS A 245 -31.55 0.29 -0.84
C CYS A 245 -32.99 -0.09 -0.46
N GLN A 246 -33.68 0.71 0.36
CA GLN A 246 -35.14 0.69 0.44
C GLN A 246 -35.72 1.57 -0.68
N VAL A 247 -35.66 1.04 -1.90
CA VAL A 247 -36.61 1.40 -2.95
C VAL A 247 -37.23 0.08 -3.40
N ASP A 248 -38.44 -0.12 -2.87
CA ASP A 248 -39.52 -1.03 -3.26
C ASP A 248 -39.22 -2.53 -3.33
N VAL A 249 -39.39 -3.19 -2.18
CA VAL A 249 -40.12 -4.45 -2.13
C VAL A 249 -41.46 -4.14 -1.44
N TYR A 250 -42.43 -3.67 -2.24
CA TYR A 250 -43.84 -3.76 -1.90
C TYR A 250 -44.53 -4.53 -3.02
N GLU A 251 -45.08 -5.67 -2.62
CA GLU A 251 -45.94 -6.65 -3.33
C GLU A 251 -45.34 -7.46 -4.49
#